data_AF-A0A9N8P855-F1
#
_entry.id   AF-A0A9N8P855-F1
#
_cell.length_a   1.000
_cell.length_b   1.000
_cell.length_c   1.000
_cell.angle_alpha   90.00
_cell.angle_beta   90.00
_cell.angle_gamma   90.00
#
_symmetry.space_group_name_H-M   'P 1'
#
loop_
_entity.id
_entity.type
_entity.pdbx_description
1 polymer ?
#
loop_
_entity_poly.entity_id
_entity_poly.type
_entity_poly.pdbx_seq_one_letter_code
_entity_poly.pdbx_strand_id
1 'polypeptide(L)'
;MGCSLSTLLASSTSPLSDLISEHIVGFIAICPRAETLTASQVSRLQHMRYMPIPLFEIFRWWDRRGGAESASVARYAGKEADSETKRLQLRFNEQSKSEVFMAMALGSMPRYQNDEAVGGLPGEAIWSGLRIPTFCIGGEQDHVTPPENVELIAKWLGRQVPREHTVTKDNSLPSSAGEIPIIDNTPIEENGRSFVPAATNQDLVSETRSDSATSGLPKKPKFVLKTTVLPQPASHALLYATSTVRILSGLIQSFAATHIDHRLSLGWQLQHLSTEGKWDVKNLQKWQAINPVSEPIAGIFRAQKTLREIDEEHTPTVYVKRWGTKSGIKHGVRMVVDISHESPVYDPKGLEEGGIEYHKFPTVSKLPPTVEEYGEKTNTFVDILALIFDSLGGGRRTWGLSGSGLV
;
A
#
# COMPACT_ATOMS: atom_id res chain seq x y z
N MET A 1 -9.27 11.93 12.82
CA MET A 1 -8.56 12.91 13.70
C MET A 1 -7.06 12.88 13.50
N GLY A 2 -6.40 11.71 13.49
CA GLY A 2 -4.94 11.62 13.32
C GLY A 2 -4.41 12.39 12.11
N CYS A 3 -4.98 12.16 10.92
CA CYS A 3 -4.61 12.89 9.70
C CYS A 3 -4.67 14.41 9.89
N SER A 4 -5.75 14.92 10.49
CA SER A 4 -5.94 16.35 10.75
C SER A 4 -4.86 16.96 11.65
N LEU A 5 -4.51 16.27 12.75
CA LEU A 5 -3.44 16.73 13.65
C LEU A 5 -2.08 16.70 12.93
N SER A 6 -1.80 15.65 12.18
CA SER A 6 -0.57 15.54 11.41
C SER A 6 -0.48 16.61 10.31
N THR A 7 -1.59 16.98 9.67
CA THR A 7 -1.63 18.08 8.69
C THR A 7 -1.28 19.41 9.35
N LEU A 8 -1.75 19.67 10.58
CA LEU A 8 -1.35 20.87 11.33
C LEU A 8 0.15 20.88 11.63
N LEU A 9 0.80 19.74 11.82
CA LEU A 9 2.24 19.70 12.06
C LEU A 9 3.06 19.79 10.76
N ALA A 10 2.53 19.27 9.65
CA ALA A 10 3.23 19.18 8.37
C ALA A 10 3.07 20.42 7.48
N SER A 11 1.97 21.15 7.63
CA SER A 11 1.65 22.28 6.74
C SER A 11 2.42 23.54 7.09
N SER A 12 3.01 24.18 6.08
CA SER A 12 3.72 25.46 6.21
C SER A 12 2.82 26.64 6.56
N THR A 13 1.51 26.55 6.28
CA THR A 13 0.53 27.59 6.63
C THR A 13 -0.08 27.38 8.02
N SER A 14 0.35 26.32 8.72
CA SER A 14 -0.14 26.02 10.05
C SER A 14 0.49 26.93 11.10
N PRO A 15 -0.28 27.33 12.14
CA PRO A 15 0.29 27.99 13.32
C PRO A 15 1.27 27.09 14.11
N LEU A 16 1.33 25.79 13.80
CA LEU A 16 2.24 24.82 14.42
C LEU A 16 3.42 24.43 13.51
N SER A 17 3.59 25.12 12.37
CA SER A 17 4.61 24.80 11.38
C SER A 17 6.03 24.85 11.94
N ASP A 18 6.32 25.86 12.78
CA ASP A 18 7.64 26.07 13.40
C ASP A 18 8.09 24.91 14.30
N LEU A 19 7.18 24.03 14.75
CA LEU A 19 7.53 22.94 15.66
C LEU A 19 8.36 21.86 14.95
N ILE A 20 7.84 21.33 13.83
CA ILE A 20 8.45 20.16 13.16
C ILE A 20 8.29 20.14 11.63
N SER A 21 7.57 21.09 11.02
CA SER A 21 7.25 21.01 9.57
C SER A 21 8.49 20.95 8.70
N GLU A 22 9.58 21.57 9.13
CA GLU A 22 10.85 21.57 8.41
C GLU A 22 11.52 20.19 8.34
N HIS A 23 11.21 19.29 9.27
CA HIS A 23 11.77 17.94 9.37
C HIS A 23 10.88 16.87 8.73
N ILE A 24 9.67 17.23 8.30
CA ILE A 24 8.77 16.30 7.64
C ILE A 24 9.12 16.26 6.16
N VAL A 25 9.47 15.07 5.66
CA VAL A 25 9.91 14.84 4.28
C VAL A 25 8.84 14.21 3.38
N GLY A 26 7.71 13.80 3.96
CA GLY A 26 6.57 13.22 3.25
C GLY A 26 5.38 13.03 4.16
N PHE A 27 4.19 12.91 3.58
CA PHE A 27 2.92 12.85 4.28
C PHE A 27 1.98 11.82 3.66
N ILE A 28 1.39 10.96 4.48
CA ILE A 28 0.44 9.94 4.05
C ILE A 28 -0.81 10.09 4.90
N ALA A 29 -1.92 10.42 4.24
CA ALA A 29 -3.22 10.67 4.86
C ALA A 29 -4.16 9.51 4.53
N ILE A 30 -4.50 8.72 5.53
CA ILE A 30 -5.42 7.58 5.40
C ILE A 30 -6.78 7.98 5.95
N CYS A 31 -7.81 7.88 5.14
CA CYS A 31 -9.16 8.35 5.45
C CYS A 31 -9.14 9.79 6.01
N PRO A 32 -8.54 10.76 5.27
CA PRO A 32 -8.39 12.11 5.78
C PRO A 32 -9.74 12.82 5.84
N ARG A 33 -9.87 13.73 6.80
CA ARG A 33 -10.97 14.70 6.84
C ARG A 33 -10.49 16.00 6.21
N ALA A 34 -11.21 16.48 5.20
CA ALA A 34 -10.89 17.70 4.47
C ALA A 34 -11.38 18.95 5.22
N GLU A 35 -12.62 18.92 5.68
CA GLU A 35 -13.29 20.09 6.22
C GLU A 35 -13.22 20.18 7.75
N THR A 36 -13.29 21.41 8.22
CA THR A 36 -13.47 21.70 9.64
C THR A 36 -14.90 21.36 10.11
N LEU A 37 -15.21 21.65 11.37
CA LEU A 37 -16.54 21.41 11.93
C LEU A 37 -17.48 22.57 11.60
N THR A 38 -18.67 22.27 11.08
CA THR A 38 -19.72 23.27 10.79
C THR A 38 -20.23 23.96 12.06
N ALA A 39 -20.82 25.15 11.96
CA ALA A 39 -21.39 25.85 13.11
C ALA A 39 -22.42 25.00 13.89
N SER A 40 -23.22 24.19 13.20
CA SER A 40 -24.17 23.26 13.82
C SER A 40 -23.50 22.07 14.51
N GLN A 41 -22.38 21.57 13.98
CA GLN A 41 -21.55 20.56 14.65
C GLN A 41 -20.89 21.13 15.91
N VAL A 42 -20.38 22.36 15.84
CA VAL A 42 -19.79 23.07 16.97
C VAL A 42 -20.82 23.29 18.08
N SER A 43 -22.02 23.77 17.76
CA SER A 43 -23.09 23.96 18.75
C SER A 43 -23.43 22.65 19.50
N ARG A 44 -23.51 21.51 18.78
CA ARG A 44 -23.73 20.20 19.42
C ARG A 44 -22.57 19.79 20.35
N LEU A 45 -21.33 20.03 19.94
CA LEU A 45 -20.15 19.75 20.78
C LEU A 45 -20.05 20.69 21.98
N GLN A 46 -20.49 21.95 21.85
CA GLN A 46 -20.59 22.87 22.98
C GLN A 46 -21.56 22.37 24.04
N HIS A 47 -22.68 21.73 23.66
CA HIS A 47 -23.56 21.06 24.63
C HIS A 47 -22.88 19.84 25.25
N MET A 48 -22.11 19.07 24.48
CA MET A 48 -21.34 17.92 24.99
C MET A 48 -20.29 18.34 26.03
N ARG A 49 -19.79 19.58 26.00
CA ARG A 49 -18.85 20.11 27.01
C ARG A 49 -19.38 19.99 28.46
N TYR A 50 -20.69 20.09 28.64
CA TYR A 50 -21.32 20.04 29.96
C TYR A 50 -21.77 18.63 30.35
N MET A 51 -21.55 17.63 29.49
CA MET A 51 -21.92 16.24 29.75
C MET A 51 -20.94 15.61 30.76
N PRO A 52 -21.41 15.11 31.91
CA PRO A 52 -20.54 14.36 32.82
C PRO A 52 -20.04 13.06 32.18
N ILE A 53 -18.78 12.69 32.45
CA ILE A 53 -18.17 11.46 31.92
C ILE A 53 -19.02 10.20 32.15
N PRO A 54 -19.61 9.95 33.34
CA PRO A 54 -20.44 8.76 33.55
C PRO A 54 -21.65 8.68 32.62
N LEU A 55 -22.25 9.83 32.28
CA LEU A 55 -23.37 9.86 31.34
C LEU A 55 -22.92 9.52 29.91
N PHE A 56 -21.75 10.03 29.51
CA PHE A 56 -21.17 9.70 28.22
C PHE A 56 -20.76 8.22 28.12
N GLU A 57 -20.27 7.62 29.21
CA GLU A 57 -20.00 6.18 29.30
C GLU A 57 -21.27 5.34 29.11
N ILE A 58 -22.42 5.75 29.69
CA ILE A 58 -23.70 5.07 29.46
C ILE A 58 -24.08 5.12 27.97
N PHE A 59 -23.93 6.27 27.33
CA PHE A 59 -24.16 6.42 25.89
C PHE A 59 -23.23 5.50 25.07
N ARG A 60 -21.94 5.46 25.39
CA ARG A 60 -20.97 4.59 24.70
C ARG A 60 -21.24 3.11 24.93
N TRP A 61 -21.66 2.74 26.13
CA TRP A 61 -22.10 1.38 26.45
C TRP A 61 -23.30 1.00 25.58
N TRP A 62 -24.27 1.91 25.42
CA TRP A 62 -25.41 1.71 24.53
C TRP A 62 -25.01 1.57 23.06
N ASP A 63 -24.13 2.46 22.54
CA ASP A 63 -23.65 2.43 21.14
C ASP A 63 -22.88 1.13 20.81
N ARG A 64 -22.24 0.53 21.83
CA ARG A 64 -21.49 -0.75 21.73
C ARG A 64 -22.37 -1.99 21.93
N ARG A 65 -23.66 -1.84 22.23
CA ARG A 65 -24.57 -2.98 22.39
C ARG A 65 -24.62 -3.79 21.09
N GLY A 66 -24.38 -5.09 21.19
CA GLY A 66 -24.20 -6.00 20.04
C GLY A 66 -22.74 -6.39 19.77
N GLY A 67 -21.77 -5.83 20.51
CA GLY A 67 -20.37 -6.21 20.40
C GLY A 67 -19.81 -5.96 19.00
N ALA A 68 -19.31 -7.02 18.35
CA ALA A 68 -18.75 -6.94 16.99
C ALA A 68 -19.81 -6.56 15.93
N GLU A 69 -21.10 -6.81 16.21
CA GLU A 69 -22.21 -6.43 15.32
C GLU A 69 -22.91 -5.13 15.77
N SER A 70 -22.31 -4.39 16.71
CA SER A 70 -22.88 -3.12 17.18
C SER A 70 -22.84 -2.03 16.11
N ALA A 71 -23.71 -1.03 16.28
CA ALA A 71 -23.72 0.17 15.42
C ALA A 71 -22.38 0.91 15.47
N SER A 72 -21.72 0.94 16.64
CA SER A 72 -20.39 1.54 16.81
C SER A 72 -19.31 0.88 15.95
N VAL A 73 -19.43 -0.43 15.68
CA VAL A 73 -18.48 -1.17 14.84
C VAL A 73 -18.84 -0.99 13.37
N ALA A 74 -20.11 -1.18 13.01
CA ALA A 74 -20.58 -1.07 11.64
C ALA A 74 -20.33 0.32 11.02
N ARG A 75 -20.33 1.39 11.84
CA ARG A 75 -20.03 2.76 11.41
C ARG A 75 -18.63 2.91 10.81
N TYR A 76 -17.65 2.17 11.33
CA TYR A 76 -16.24 2.30 10.94
C TYR A 76 -15.79 1.14 10.04
N ALA A 77 -16.08 -0.09 10.44
CA ALA A 77 -15.69 -1.28 9.70
C ALA A 77 -16.56 -1.54 8.47
N GLY A 78 -17.81 -1.04 8.47
CA GLY A 78 -18.82 -1.44 7.49
C GLY A 78 -19.58 -2.68 7.94
N LYS A 79 -20.82 -2.84 7.47
CA LYS A 79 -21.68 -3.98 7.84
C LYS A 79 -21.17 -5.31 7.28
N GLU A 80 -20.55 -5.25 6.10
CA GLU A 80 -20.06 -6.40 5.33
C GLU A 80 -18.61 -6.77 5.65
N ALA A 81 -17.98 -6.11 6.63
CA ALA A 81 -16.63 -6.47 7.06
C ALA A 81 -16.55 -7.89 7.62
N ASP A 82 -15.39 -8.51 7.44
CA ASP A 82 -15.09 -9.82 8.02
C ASP A 82 -15.08 -9.77 9.56
N SER A 83 -15.23 -10.95 10.17
CA SER A 83 -15.36 -11.10 11.62
C SER A 83 -14.12 -10.63 12.39
N GLU A 84 -12.93 -10.80 11.83
CA GLU A 84 -11.68 -10.35 12.45
C GLU A 84 -11.59 -8.83 12.45
N THR A 85 -11.90 -8.18 11.32
CA THR A 85 -11.96 -6.72 11.21
C THR A 85 -12.97 -6.11 12.20
N LYS A 86 -14.16 -6.70 12.32
CA LYS A 86 -15.17 -6.26 13.30
C LYS A 86 -14.69 -6.42 14.75
N ARG A 87 -13.98 -7.51 15.06
CA ARG A 87 -13.39 -7.73 16.39
C ARG A 87 -12.29 -6.74 16.72
N LEU A 88 -11.42 -6.42 15.75
CA LEU A 88 -10.39 -5.40 15.91
C LEU A 88 -11.00 -4.02 16.16
N GLN A 89 -12.03 -3.65 15.41
CA GLN A 89 -12.78 -2.42 15.64
C GLN A 89 -13.44 -2.39 17.02
N LEU A 90 -14.06 -3.50 17.46
CA LEU A 90 -14.65 -3.58 18.79
C LEU A 90 -13.57 -3.31 19.85
N ARG A 91 -12.43 -4.01 19.77
CA ARG A 91 -11.30 -3.83 20.70
C ARG A 91 -10.83 -2.37 20.74
N PHE A 92 -10.70 -1.72 19.58
CA PHE A 92 -10.37 -0.30 19.50
C PHE A 92 -11.41 0.56 20.23
N ASN A 93 -12.71 0.28 20.04
CA ASN A 93 -13.79 0.99 20.72
C ASN A 93 -13.76 0.80 22.25
N GLU A 94 -13.33 -0.37 22.75
CA GLU A 94 -13.22 -0.64 24.19
C GLU A 94 -12.00 0.03 24.84
N GLN A 95 -10.90 0.14 24.10
CA GLN A 95 -9.67 0.77 24.57
C GLN A 95 -9.74 2.31 24.60
N SER A 96 -10.62 2.89 23.78
CA SER A 96 -10.82 4.34 23.73
C SER A 96 -11.38 4.85 25.05
N LYS A 97 -10.64 5.73 25.73
CA LYS A 97 -11.06 6.36 26.99
C LYS A 97 -11.97 7.56 26.72
N SER A 98 -13.10 7.65 27.41
CA SER A 98 -14.09 8.71 27.20
C SER A 98 -13.55 10.11 27.44
N GLU A 99 -12.75 10.30 28.49
CA GLU A 99 -12.11 11.59 28.80
C GLU A 99 -11.22 12.07 27.65
N VAL A 100 -10.43 11.16 27.06
CA VAL A 100 -9.55 11.46 25.94
C VAL A 100 -10.37 11.75 24.68
N PHE A 101 -11.39 10.94 24.40
CA PHE A 101 -12.30 11.18 23.28
C PHE A 101 -12.97 12.55 23.38
N MET A 102 -13.54 12.89 24.54
CA MET A 102 -14.19 14.17 24.76
C MET A 102 -13.21 15.33 24.66
N ALA A 103 -12.00 15.21 25.22
CA ALA A 103 -10.96 16.22 25.08
C ALA A 103 -10.58 16.45 23.62
N MET A 104 -10.40 15.39 22.83
CA MET A 104 -10.13 15.49 21.39
C MET A 104 -11.29 16.13 20.62
N ALA A 105 -12.53 15.71 20.91
CA ALA A 105 -13.71 16.25 20.25
C ALA A 105 -13.90 17.75 20.56
N LEU A 106 -13.74 18.15 21.81
CA LEU A 106 -13.83 19.56 22.21
C LEU A 106 -12.66 20.39 21.67
N GLY A 107 -11.44 19.83 21.65
CA GLY A 107 -10.26 20.50 21.08
C GLY A 107 -10.32 20.66 19.56
N SER A 108 -11.17 19.90 18.88
CA SER A 108 -11.37 19.98 17.44
C SER A 108 -12.26 21.15 17.00
N MET A 109 -12.95 21.81 17.94
CA MET A 109 -13.89 22.90 17.65
C MET A 109 -13.16 24.17 17.16
N PRO A 110 -13.48 24.68 15.96
CA PRO A 110 -13.05 26.01 15.55
C PRO A 110 -13.82 27.10 16.30
N ARG A 111 -13.29 28.33 16.28
CA ARG A 111 -14.03 29.55 16.61
C ARG A 111 -14.50 30.20 15.32
N TYR A 112 -15.79 30.51 15.22
CA TYR A 112 -16.33 31.22 14.06
C TYR A 112 -16.18 32.73 14.25
N GLN A 113 -15.56 33.41 13.28
CA GLN A 113 -15.46 34.86 13.18
C GLN A 113 -15.83 35.27 11.76
N ASN A 114 -16.84 36.14 11.59
CA ASN A 114 -17.33 36.55 10.27
C ASN A 114 -17.66 35.36 9.34
N ASP A 115 -18.34 34.34 9.86
CA ASP A 115 -18.65 33.07 9.18
C ASP A 115 -17.45 32.22 8.73
N GLU A 116 -16.23 32.61 9.10
CA GLU A 116 -15.01 31.83 8.86
C GLU A 116 -14.59 31.06 10.11
N ALA A 117 -14.23 29.79 9.92
CA ALA A 117 -13.75 28.92 10.98
C ALA A 117 -12.25 29.16 11.24
N VAL A 118 -11.93 29.67 12.43
CA VAL A 118 -10.56 29.95 12.89
C VAL A 118 -10.14 28.89 13.91
N GLY A 119 -9.05 28.18 13.63
CA GLY A 119 -8.52 27.10 14.49
C GLY A 119 -9.28 25.79 14.36
N GLY A 120 -9.08 24.88 15.33
CA GLY A 120 -9.69 23.55 15.32
C GLY A 120 -9.10 22.62 14.26
N LEU A 121 -9.98 21.87 13.57
CA LEU A 121 -9.57 20.99 12.49
C LEU A 121 -9.10 21.75 11.25
N PRO A 122 -8.08 21.24 10.53
CA PRO A 122 -7.57 21.86 9.32
C PRO A 122 -8.64 21.87 8.23
N GLY A 123 -8.80 23.03 7.59
CA GLY A 123 -9.55 23.22 6.35
C GLY A 123 -8.63 23.53 5.17
N GLU A 124 -9.19 24.13 4.12
CA GLU A 124 -8.48 24.45 2.87
C GLU A 124 -7.15 25.17 3.10
N ALA A 125 -7.12 26.21 3.94
CA ALA A 125 -5.92 27.01 4.17
C ALA A 125 -4.74 26.17 4.68
N ILE A 126 -5.02 25.20 5.57
CA ILE A 126 -3.99 24.34 6.17
C ILE A 126 -3.63 23.20 5.22
N TRP A 127 -4.61 22.52 4.62
CA TRP A 127 -4.35 21.46 3.64
C TRP A 127 -3.51 21.99 2.47
N SER A 128 -3.86 23.16 1.95
CA SER A 128 -3.15 23.81 0.84
C SER A 128 -1.73 24.27 1.18
N GLY A 129 -1.30 24.20 2.44
CA GLY A 129 0.06 24.54 2.88
C GLY A 129 1.03 23.36 2.89
N LEU A 130 0.60 22.14 2.55
CA LEU A 130 1.50 21.01 2.35
C LEU A 130 2.39 21.26 1.11
N ARG A 131 3.70 21.10 1.29
CA ARG A 131 4.73 21.32 0.25
C ARG A 131 5.65 20.11 0.06
N ILE A 132 5.24 18.97 0.62
CA ILE A 132 5.97 17.70 0.67
C ILE A 132 5.21 16.63 -0.11
N PRO A 133 5.87 15.56 -0.57
CA PRO A 133 5.19 14.40 -1.14
C PRO A 133 4.01 13.99 -0.28
N THR A 134 2.82 14.01 -0.85
CA THR A 134 1.56 13.77 -0.17
C THR A 134 0.80 12.64 -0.85
N PHE A 135 0.39 11.64 -0.08
CA PHE A 135 -0.46 10.56 -0.55
C PHE A 135 -1.76 10.53 0.25
N CYS A 136 -2.90 10.74 -0.41
CA CYS A 136 -4.21 10.65 0.22
C CYS A 136 -4.94 9.37 -0.20
N ILE A 137 -5.45 8.63 0.77
CA ILE A 137 -6.05 7.31 0.58
C ILE A 137 -7.42 7.31 1.22
N GLY A 138 -8.45 6.89 0.49
CA GLY A 138 -9.82 6.73 0.99
C GLY A 138 -10.35 5.31 0.78
N GLY A 139 -11.41 4.95 1.49
CA GLY A 139 -12.22 3.76 1.21
C GLY A 139 -13.55 4.16 0.60
N GLU A 140 -14.00 3.47 -0.44
CA GLU A 140 -15.27 3.78 -1.13
C GLU A 140 -16.50 3.69 -0.19
N GLN A 141 -16.46 2.81 0.80
CA GLN A 141 -17.51 2.60 1.80
C GLN A 141 -17.17 3.28 3.15
N ASP A 142 -16.26 4.26 3.17
CA ASP A 142 -16.00 5.07 4.36
C ASP A 142 -17.12 6.09 4.58
N HIS A 143 -17.95 5.88 5.59
CA HIS A 143 -19.03 6.81 5.95
C HIS A 143 -18.61 7.84 7.01
N VAL A 144 -17.42 7.69 7.60
CA VAL A 144 -16.88 8.56 8.65
C VAL A 144 -16.11 9.73 8.03
N THR A 145 -15.30 9.42 7.03
CA THR A 145 -14.60 10.37 6.17
C THR A 145 -14.78 9.94 4.72
N PRO A 146 -15.92 10.30 4.11
CA PRO A 146 -16.25 9.90 2.75
C PRO A 146 -15.13 10.22 1.74
N PRO A 147 -14.97 9.41 0.68
CA PRO A 147 -13.89 9.54 -0.30
C PRO A 147 -13.83 10.93 -0.96
N GLU A 148 -14.93 11.68 -0.98
CA GLU A 148 -15.01 13.08 -1.42
C GLU A 148 -14.06 13.98 -0.63
N ASN A 149 -13.70 13.62 0.61
CA ASN A 149 -12.65 14.33 1.36
C ASN A 149 -11.30 14.23 0.65
N VAL A 150 -10.95 13.06 0.11
CA VAL A 150 -9.71 12.87 -0.66
C VAL A 150 -9.75 13.72 -1.92
N GLU A 151 -10.87 13.74 -2.63
CA GLU A 151 -11.04 14.57 -3.84
C GLU A 151 -10.95 16.07 -3.54
N LEU A 152 -11.54 16.51 -2.44
CA LEU A 152 -11.53 17.92 -2.02
C LEU A 152 -10.12 18.35 -1.60
N ILE A 153 -9.41 17.53 -0.81
CA ILE A 153 -8.01 17.77 -0.47
C ILE A 153 -7.15 17.80 -1.74
N ALA A 154 -7.38 16.88 -2.68
CA ALA A 154 -6.67 16.84 -3.94
C ALA A 154 -6.90 18.11 -4.77
N LYS A 155 -8.13 18.61 -4.81
CA LYS A 155 -8.47 19.88 -5.47
C LYS A 155 -7.70 21.05 -4.86
N TRP A 156 -7.60 21.11 -3.53
CA TRP A 156 -6.86 22.18 -2.83
C TRP A 156 -5.34 22.08 -2.99
N LEU A 157 -4.81 20.86 -3.08
CA LEU A 157 -3.37 20.60 -3.25
C LEU A 157 -2.92 20.70 -4.71
N GLY A 158 -3.78 20.38 -5.67
CA GLY A 158 -3.57 20.49 -7.11
C GLY A 158 -3.97 21.84 -7.71
N ARG A 159 -4.45 22.78 -6.89
CA ARG A 159 -4.73 24.22 -7.15
C ARG A 159 -5.06 24.58 -8.62
N GLN A 160 -6.31 24.30 -9.03
CA GLN A 160 -6.97 24.72 -10.29
C GLN A 160 -6.31 24.28 -11.62
N VAL A 161 -6.76 23.16 -12.17
CA VAL A 161 -6.65 22.84 -13.60
C VAL A 161 -8.06 22.48 -14.10
N PRO A 162 -8.55 23.02 -15.24
CA PRO A 162 -9.82 22.61 -15.84
C PRO A 162 -9.77 21.13 -16.23
N ARG A 163 -10.76 20.34 -15.79
CA ARG A 163 -10.87 18.91 -16.13
C ARG A 163 -11.31 18.76 -17.60
N GLU A 164 -10.48 18.15 -18.43
CA GLU A 164 -10.98 17.34 -19.54
C GLU A 164 -11.41 15.98 -19.00
N HIS A 165 -12.69 15.66 -19.19
CA HIS A 165 -13.28 14.39 -18.79
C HIS A 165 -12.91 13.29 -19.78
N THR A 166 -11.95 12.43 -19.44
CA THR A 166 -11.85 11.11 -20.09
C THR A 166 -12.72 10.11 -19.33
N VAL A 167 -13.94 9.91 -19.84
CA VAL A 167 -14.78 8.77 -19.49
C VAL A 167 -14.23 7.55 -20.23
N THR A 168 -13.62 6.60 -19.53
CA THR A 168 -13.36 5.26 -20.08
C THR A 168 -14.40 4.30 -19.56
N LYS A 169 -15.27 3.87 -20.47
CA LYS A 169 -16.18 2.74 -20.31
C LYS A 169 -15.44 1.41 -20.48
N ASP A 170 -16.01 0.42 -19.80
CA ASP A 170 -16.05 -1.03 -20.11
C ASP A 170 -14.97 -1.97 -19.55
N ASN A 171 -15.44 -2.76 -18.57
CA ASN A 171 -15.55 -4.22 -18.56
C ASN A 171 -14.32 -5.06 -18.95
N SER A 172 -13.52 -5.40 -17.95
CA SER A 172 -12.82 -6.69 -17.88
C SER A 172 -12.70 -7.13 -16.41
N LEU A 173 -12.96 -8.42 -16.16
CA LEU A 173 -12.94 -9.03 -14.82
C LEU A 173 -11.50 -9.12 -14.27
N PRO A 174 -11.28 -8.92 -12.96
CA PRO A 174 -9.95 -8.71 -12.39
C PRO A 174 -9.15 -10.01 -12.25
N SER A 175 -7.91 -9.97 -12.77
CA SER A 175 -6.83 -10.88 -12.39
C SER A 175 -6.37 -10.58 -10.96
N SER A 176 -5.93 -11.61 -10.23
CA SER A 176 -5.43 -11.49 -8.85
C SER A 176 -4.30 -10.45 -8.80
N ALA A 177 -4.46 -9.43 -7.95
CA ALA A 177 -3.82 -8.11 -8.02
C ALA A 177 -4.48 -7.14 -9.03
N GLY A 178 -5.73 -6.77 -8.76
CA GLY A 178 -6.39 -5.69 -9.50
C GLY A 178 -5.58 -4.40 -9.40
N GLU A 179 -5.25 -3.81 -10.54
CA GLU A 179 -4.70 -2.46 -10.64
C GLU A 179 -5.72 -1.50 -10.00
N ILE A 180 -5.45 -1.08 -8.77
CA ILE A 180 -6.22 -0.01 -8.15
C ILE A 180 -5.78 1.28 -8.83
N PRO A 181 -6.72 2.08 -9.37
CA PRO A 181 -6.36 3.32 -10.07
C PRO A 181 -5.70 4.28 -9.08
N ILE A 182 -4.38 4.44 -9.22
CA ILE A 182 -3.61 5.49 -8.54
C ILE A 182 -3.64 6.70 -9.45
N ILE A 183 -4.32 7.76 -9.01
CA ILE A 183 -4.35 9.03 -9.74
C ILE A 183 -3.13 9.85 -9.32
N ASP A 184 -2.25 10.13 -10.29
CA ASP A 184 -1.12 11.04 -10.13
C ASP A 184 -1.56 12.46 -10.49
N ASN A 185 -1.63 13.33 -9.48
CA ASN A 185 -2.08 14.72 -9.63
C ASN A 185 -0.90 15.70 -9.49
N THR A 186 0.30 15.29 -9.91
CA THR A 186 1.46 16.18 -9.99
C THR A 186 1.13 17.40 -10.87
N PRO A 187 1.30 18.64 -10.36
CA PRO A 187 1.16 19.82 -11.20
C PRO A 187 2.17 19.73 -12.35
N ILE A 188 1.68 19.73 -13.59
CA ILE A 188 2.53 19.88 -14.77
C ILE A 188 3.04 21.32 -14.74
N GLU A 189 4.36 21.51 -14.58
CA GLU A 189 4.96 22.83 -14.76
C GLU A 189 4.71 23.28 -16.20
N GLU A 190 3.85 24.29 -16.37
CA GLU A 190 3.60 24.95 -17.65
C GLU A 190 4.80 25.85 -17.99
N ASN A 191 5.90 25.24 -18.40
CA ASN A 191 6.96 25.90 -19.14
C ASN A 191 7.10 25.18 -20.48
N GLY A 192 6.36 25.70 -21.47
CA GLY A 192 6.14 25.08 -22.77
C GLY A 192 7.42 24.65 -23.51
N ARG A 193 7.71 23.36 -23.47
CA ARG A 193 8.31 22.61 -24.57
C ARG A 193 7.64 21.24 -24.64
N SER A 194 6.76 21.10 -25.63
CA SER A 194 6.16 19.83 -26.02
C SER A 194 7.26 18.83 -26.36
N PHE A 195 7.30 17.71 -25.65
CA PHE A 195 7.98 16.51 -26.12
C PHE A 195 6.93 15.43 -26.30
N VAL A 196 6.48 15.30 -27.55
CA VAL A 196 5.88 14.08 -28.09
C VAL A 196 6.98 13.02 -28.09
N PRO A 197 6.81 11.83 -27.48
CA PRO A 197 7.73 10.74 -27.71
C PRO A 197 7.39 10.11 -29.07
N ALA A 198 8.04 10.61 -30.12
CA ALA A 198 8.17 9.87 -31.36
C ALA A 198 9.22 8.78 -31.16
N ALA A 199 8.84 7.54 -31.43
CA ALA A 199 9.71 6.39 -31.38
C ALA A 199 10.81 6.47 -32.45
N THR A 200 12.07 6.47 -32.04
CA THR A 200 13.16 5.94 -32.87
C THR A 200 14.27 5.36 -31.98
N ASN A 201 14.64 4.12 -32.27
CA ASN A 201 15.82 3.43 -31.73
C ASN A 201 17.10 4.23 -32.02
N GLN A 202 17.97 4.43 -31.02
CA GLN A 202 19.38 4.00 -31.03
C GLN A 202 20.16 4.54 -29.82
N ASP A 203 20.95 3.61 -29.27
CA ASP A 203 22.22 3.74 -28.56
C ASP A 203 22.32 4.17 -27.09
N LEU A 204 22.76 3.17 -26.32
CA LEU A 204 23.48 3.20 -25.05
C LEU A 204 24.64 4.21 -25.06
N VAL A 205 24.77 5.04 -24.01
CA VAL A 205 26.05 5.22 -23.30
C VAL A 205 25.78 5.58 -21.82
N SER A 206 26.54 4.93 -20.94
CA SER A 206 26.67 5.12 -19.49
C SER A 206 26.60 6.56 -18.99
N GLU A 207 25.77 6.82 -17.99
CA GLU A 207 26.03 7.88 -17.01
C GLU A 207 26.56 7.26 -15.72
N THR A 208 27.89 7.23 -15.64
CA THR A 208 28.64 7.05 -14.41
C THR A 208 28.25 8.17 -13.44
N ARG A 209 27.57 7.82 -12.34
CA ARG A 209 27.29 8.75 -11.24
C ARG A 209 28.62 9.22 -10.64
N SER A 210 28.96 10.47 -10.88
CA SER A 210 29.98 11.19 -10.14
C SER A 210 29.38 11.62 -8.80
N ASP A 211 29.64 10.84 -7.75
CA ASP A 211 29.51 11.29 -6.37
C ASP A 211 30.56 12.39 -6.12
N SER A 212 30.18 13.63 -6.38
CA SER A 212 30.93 14.80 -5.93
C SER A 212 30.30 15.31 -4.64
N ALA A 213 30.98 15.03 -3.54
CA ALA A 213 30.73 15.58 -2.22
C ALA A 213 30.64 17.10 -2.28
N THR A 214 29.41 17.62 -2.21
CA THR A 214 29.15 19.01 -1.83
C THR A 214 28.33 18.97 -0.55
N SER A 215 28.92 19.50 0.53
CA SER A 215 28.26 19.76 1.80
C SER A 215 26.88 20.41 1.60
N GLY A 216 25.83 19.79 2.16
CA GLY A 216 24.48 20.35 2.13
C GLY A 216 23.46 19.32 2.59
N LEU A 217 22.54 19.74 3.45
CA LEU A 217 21.41 18.95 3.96
C LEU A 217 20.74 18.13 2.83
N PRO A 218 20.22 16.92 3.12
CA PRO A 218 19.49 16.13 2.13
C PRO A 218 18.43 17.01 1.46
N LYS A 219 18.53 17.18 0.14
CA LYS A 219 17.60 18.01 -0.64
C LYS A 219 16.19 17.49 -0.35
N LYS A 220 15.30 18.36 0.14
CA LYS A 220 13.92 17.99 0.44
C LYS A 220 13.27 17.42 -0.84
N PRO A 221 12.49 16.34 -0.72
CA PRO A 221 11.80 15.77 -1.88
C PRO A 221 10.87 16.80 -2.53
N LYS A 222 10.75 16.75 -3.85
CA LYS A 222 9.82 17.61 -4.59
C LYS A 222 8.36 17.26 -4.20
N PHE A 223 7.50 18.26 -4.20
CA PHE A 223 6.07 18.03 -3.99
C PHE A 223 5.50 17.13 -5.09
N VAL A 224 4.80 16.08 -4.65
CA VAL A 224 4.05 15.14 -5.50
C VAL A 224 2.75 14.85 -4.77
N LEU A 225 1.62 14.87 -5.49
CA LEU A 225 0.33 14.45 -4.95
C LEU A 225 -0.10 13.15 -5.60
N LYS A 226 -0.29 12.12 -4.78
CA LYS A 226 -0.98 10.90 -5.18
C LYS A 226 -2.30 10.77 -4.44
N THR A 227 -3.28 10.20 -5.12
CA THR A 227 -4.57 9.87 -4.51
C THR A 227 -5.04 8.49 -4.96
N THR A 228 -5.68 7.76 -4.04
CA THR A 228 -6.33 6.49 -4.36
C THR A 228 -7.58 6.32 -3.51
N VAL A 229 -8.62 5.74 -4.08
CA VAL A 229 -9.79 5.26 -3.33
C VAL A 229 -9.82 3.75 -3.50
N LEU A 230 -9.72 3.03 -2.40
CA LEU A 230 -9.84 1.57 -2.42
C LEU A 230 -11.31 1.20 -2.67
N PRO A 231 -11.59 0.28 -3.60
CA PRO A 231 -12.96 -0.05 -3.97
C PRO A 231 -13.69 -0.79 -2.84
N GLN A 232 -15.00 -0.97 -3.00
CA GLN A 232 -15.80 -1.80 -2.10
C GLN A 232 -15.13 -3.17 -1.87
N PRO A 233 -15.08 -3.67 -0.62
CA PRO A 233 -15.79 -3.17 0.57
C PRO A 233 -14.94 -2.24 1.47
N ALA A 234 -13.93 -1.55 0.95
CA ALA A 234 -13.02 -0.75 1.77
C ALA A 234 -13.76 0.38 2.53
N SER A 235 -13.64 0.37 3.86
CA SER A 235 -14.29 1.32 4.78
C SER A 235 -13.26 2.16 5.54
N HIS A 236 -13.67 2.86 6.61
CA HIS A 236 -12.75 3.60 7.47
C HIS A 236 -11.71 2.68 8.14
N ALA A 237 -12.01 1.38 8.26
CA ALA A 237 -11.14 0.37 8.87
C ALA A 237 -10.00 -0.09 7.95
N LEU A 238 -9.78 0.54 6.79
CA LEU A 238 -8.86 0.03 5.76
C LEU A 238 -7.41 -0.18 6.22
N LEU A 239 -6.99 0.46 7.33
CA LEU A 239 -5.68 0.30 7.95
C LEU A 239 -5.45 -1.09 8.58
N TYR A 240 -6.50 -1.78 8.99
CA TYR A 240 -6.40 -3.10 9.64
C TYR A 240 -7.40 -4.12 9.10
N ALA A 241 -8.26 -3.73 8.16
CA ALA A 241 -9.15 -4.67 7.50
C ALA A 241 -8.35 -5.69 6.67
N THR A 242 -8.67 -6.96 6.81
CA THR A 242 -7.90 -8.06 6.20
C THR A 242 -7.86 -7.97 4.67
N SER A 243 -8.93 -7.45 4.06
CA SER A 243 -9.08 -7.24 2.63
C SER A 243 -8.21 -6.12 2.06
N THR A 244 -7.86 -5.11 2.87
CA THR A 244 -7.19 -3.89 2.37
C THR A 244 -5.80 -3.67 2.95
N VAL A 245 -5.47 -4.22 4.13
CA VAL A 245 -4.23 -3.90 4.86
C VAL A 245 -2.97 -4.20 4.04
N ARG A 246 -2.96 -5.29 3.28
CA ARG A 246 -1.81 -5.68 2.44
C ARG A 246 -1.65 -4.75 1.23
N ILE A 247 -2.76 -4.47 0.56
CA ILE A 247 -2.83 -3.53 -0.57
C ILE A 247 -2.35 -2.16 -0.11
N LEU A 248 -2.91 -1.64 0.98
CA LEU A 248 -2.54 -0.37 1.57
C LEU A 248 -1.03 -0.30 1.90
N SER A 249 -0.49 -1.34 2.53
CA SER A 249 0.93 -1.42 2.86
C SER A 249 1.81 -1.34 1.62
N GLY A 250 1.46 -2.07 0.55
CA GLY A 250 2.19 -2.04 -0.72
C GLY A 250 2.14 -0.68 -1.41
N LEU A 251 0.98 -0.01 -1.38
CA LEU A 251 0.81 1.35 -1.91
C LEU A 251 1.67 2.36 -1.13
N ILE A 252 1.64 2.29 0.20
CA ILE A 252 2.45 3.14 1.09
C ILE A 252 3.94 2.91 0.87
N GLN A 253 4.38 1.65 0.82
CA GLN A 253 5.78 1.28 0.60
C GLN A 253 6.27 1.82 -0.75
N SER A 254 5.46 1.63 -1.81
CA SER A 254 5.78 2.13 -3.15
C SER A 254 5.88 3.66 -3.16
N PHE A 255 4.92 4.35 -2.54
CA PHE A 255 4.95 5.81 -2.46
C PHE A 255 6.19 6.32 -1.70
N ALA A 256 6.49 5.74 -0.54
CA ALA A 256 7.61 6.13 0.28
C ALA A 256 8.95 5.91 -0.44
N ALA A 257 9.13 4.75 -1.08
CA ALA A 257 10.32 4.43 -1.84
C ALA A 257 10.51 5.33 -3.07
N THR A 258 9.44 5.63 -3.81
CA THR A 258 9.55 6.42 -5.05
C THR A 258 9.64 7.93 -4.81
N HIS A 259 8.86 8.46 -3.87
CA HIS A 259 8.63 9.91 -3.77
C HIS A 259 9.22 10.56 -2.51
N ILE A 260 9.50 9.78 -1.47
CA ILE A 260 10.05 10.31 -0.21
C ILE A 260 11.56 10.04 -0.15
N ASP A 261 11.95 8.76 -0.11
CA ASP A 261 13.35 8.36 -0.06
C ASP A 261 13.53 6.93 -0.61
N HIS A 262 14.33 6.79 -1.66
CA HIS A 262 14.65 5.50 -2.28
C HIS A 262 15.24 4.46 -1.31
N ARG A 263 15.86 4.91 -0.20
CA ARG A 263 16.38 4.04 0.85
C ARG A 263 15.29 3.28 1.60
N LEU A 264 14.03 3.71 1.48
CA LEU A 264 12.87 3.02 2.03
C LEU A 264 12.40 1.85 1.13
N SER A 265 12.97 1.68 -0.07
CA SER A 265 12.70 0.50 -0.90
C SER A 265 13.26 -0.77 -0.27
N LEU A 266 12.60 -1.91 -0.52
CA LEU A 266 13.05 -3.20 0.00
C LEU A 266 14.39 -3.60 -0.62
N GLY A 267 14.55 -3.46 -1.93
CA GLY A 267 15.83 -3.71 -2.62
C GLY A 267 17.00 -2.91 -2.02
N TRP A 268 16.83 -1.59 -1.79
CA TRP A 268 17.90 -0.80 -1.17
C TRP A 268 18.23 -1.26 0.25
N GLN A 269 17.21 -1.53 1.08
CA GLN A 269 17.40 -2.01 2.46
C GLN A 269 18.09 -3.37 2.50
N LEU A 270 17.70 -4.30 1.62
CA LEU A 270 18.37 -5.59 1.49
C LEU A 270 19.82 -5.41 1.02
N GLN A 271 20.09 -4.48 0.13
CA GLN A 271 21.45 -4.25 -0.35
C GLN A 271 22.39 -3.65 0.70
N HIS A 272 21.88 -2.78 1.58
CA HIS A 272 22.73 -1.96 2.46
C HIS A 272 22.58 -2.23 3.95
N LEU A 273 21.45 -2.77 4.41
CA LEU A 273 21.17 -3.01 5.83
C LEU A 273 21.20 -4.49 6.20
N SER A 274 21.16 -5.42 5.23
CA SER A 274 21.15 -6.86 5.51
C SER A 274 22.54 -7.48 5.67
N THR A 275 23.58 -6.67 5.90
CA THR A 275 25.01 -7.04 5.84
C THR A 275 25.49 -8.01 6.93
N GLU A 276 24.62 -8.41 7.85
CA GLU A 276 24.96 -9.30 8.98
C GLU A 276 23.96 -10.46 9.17
N GLY A 277 23.11 -10.73 8.17
CA GLY A 277 22.08 -11.77 8.26
C GLY A 277 22.62 -13.20 8.25
N LYS A 278 21.80 -14.17 8.70
CA LYS A 278 22.03 -15.63 8.59
C LYS A 278 22.47 -16.08 7.19
N TRP A 279 22.05 -15.33 6.16
CA TRP A 279 22.35 -15.55 4.75
C TRP A 279 23.72 -15.03 4.31
N ASP A 280 24.31 -14.06 5.01
CA ASP A 280 25.59 -13.46 4.64
C ASP A 280 26.81 -14.24 5.17
N VAL A 281 26.66 -15.01 6.25
CA VAL A 281 27.85 -15.58 6.93
C VAL A 281 27.94 -17.12 6.83
N LYS A 282 26.86 -17.87 7.12
CA LYS A 282 26.95 -19.35 7.29
C LYS A 282 26.40 -20.19 6.16
N ASN A 283 25.51 -19.65 5.32
CA ASN A 283 24.86 -20.40 4.25
C ASN A 283 25.35 -20.05 2.85
N LEU A 284 26.22 -19.04 2.71
CA LEU A 284 26.66 -18.56 1.39
C LEU A 284 27.47 -19.61 0.63
N GLN A 285 28.49 -20.22 1.25
CA GLN A 285 29.31 -21.26 0.58
C GLN A 285 28.46 -22.46 0.13
N LYS A 286 27.54 -22.92 0.99
CA LYS A 286 26.62 -24.02 0.64
C LYS A 286 25.70 -23.63 -0.51
N TRP A 287 25.19 -22.41 -0.49
CA TRP A 287 24.33 -21.88 -1.53
C TRP A 287 25.09 -21.67 -2.86
N GLN A 288 26.34 -21.19 -2.81
CA GLN A 288 27.21 -21.01 -3.98
C GLN A 288 27.57 -22.35 -4.63
N ALA A 289 27.77 -23.39 -3.82
CA ALA A 289 28.06 -24.74 -4.31
C ALA A 289 26.89 -25.41 -5.04
N ILE A 290 25.67 -24.85 -4.96
CA ILE A 290 24.48 -25.39 -5.61
C ILE A 290 24.26 -24.69 -6.95
N ASN A 291 23.97 -25.48 -7.99
CA ASN A 291 23.62 -24.96 -9.30
C ASN A 291 22.41 -24.01 -9.19
N PRO A 292 22.48 -22.76 -9.69
CA PRO A 292 21.42 -21.78 -9.45
C PRO A 292 20.05 -22.18 -9.96
N VAL A 293 19.98 -22.74 -11.18
CA VAL A 293 18.75 -23.13 -11.86
C VAL A 293 18.97 -24.50 -12.51
N SER A 294 18.02 -25.41 -12.35
CA SER A 294 18.05 -26.75 -12.96
C SER A 294 17.69 -26.71 -14.45
N GLU A 295 17.96 -27.81 -15.15
CA GLU A 295 17.31 -28.11 -16.42
C GLU A 295 15.78 -28.23 -16.27
N PRO A 296 15.01 -28.09 -17.37
CA PRO A 296 13.56 -28.27 -17.33
C PRO A 296 13.17 -29.67 -16.84
N ILE A 297 12.36 -29.72 -15.81
CA ILE A 297 11.69 -30.92 -15.30
C ILE A 297 10.35 -31.01 -16.02
N ALA A 298 10.17 -32.10 -16.78
CA ALA A 298 9.01 -32.35 -17.62
C ALA A 298 8.69 -31.21 -18.62
N GLY A 299 9.68 -30.39 -18.98
CA GLY A 299 9.52 -29.25 -19.90
C GLY A 299 8.68 -28.09 -19.35
N ILE A 300 8.28 -28.15 -18.07
CA ILE A 300 7.37 -27.19 -17.43
C ILE A 300 8.06 -26.50 -16.24
N PHE A 301 8.69 -27.28 -15.36
CA PHE A 301 9.24 -26.75 -14.11
C PHE A 301 10.74 -26.58 -14.18
N ARG A 302 11.28 -25.67 -13.38
CA ARG A 302 12.70 -25.60 -13.03
C ARG A 302 12.82 -25.49 -11.52
N ALA A 303 13.68 -26.29 -10.94
CA ALA A 303 14.08 -26.11 -9.55
C ALA A 303 15.19 -25.07 -9.50
N GLN A 304 15.18 -24.19 -8.51
CA GLN A 304 16.23 -23.20 -8.31
C GLN A 304 16.49 -22.95 -6.84
N LYS A 305 17.69 -22.45 -6.54
CA LYS A 305 18.00 -21.89 -5.22
C LYS A 305 17.43 -20.48 -5.10
N THR A 306 17.20 -20.03 -3.86
CA THR A 306 16.69 -18.69 -3.57
C THR A 306 17.58 -17.61 -4.18
N LEU A 307 17.00 -16.60 -4.84
CA LEU A 307 17.71 -15.42 -5.33
C LEU A 307 18.26 -14.59 -4.15
N ARG A 308 19.19 -13.67 -4.42
CA ARG A 308 19.71 -12.72 -3.44
C ARG A 308 19.85 -11.34 -4.05
N GLU A 309 19.49 -10.29 -3.32
CA GLU A 309 19.58 -8.91 -3.83
C GLU A 309 21.01 -8.53 -4.21
N ILE A 310 21.97 -8.96 -3.38
CA ILE A 310 23.39 -8.58 -3.45
C ILE A 310 24.28 -9.55 -4.23
N ASP A 311 23.72 -10.59 -4.84
CA ASP A 311 24.52 -11.56 -5.59
C ASP A 311 24.75 -11.10 -7.04
N GLU A 312 25.96 -11.31 -7.57
CA GLU A 312 26.33 -10.84 -8.91
C GLU A 312 25.64 -11.62 -10.03
N GLU A 313 25.32 -12.91 -9.81
CA GLU A 313 24.83 -13.81 -10.86
C GLU A 313 23.38 -14.26 -10.68
N HIS A 314 22.93 -14.42 -9.43
CA HIS A 314 21.60 -14.94 -9.07
C HIS A 314 20.80 -13.92 -8.25
N THR A 315 20.75 -12.70 -8.79
CA THR A 315 19.92 -11.56 -8.36
C THR A 315 18.72 -11.38 -9.30
N PRO A 316 17.57 -10.81 -8.85
CA PRO A 316 16.38 -10.66 -9.70
C PRO A 316 16.65 -10.05 -11.07
N THR A 317 17.43 -8.97 -11.15
CA THR A 317 17.70 -8.27 -12.42
C THR A 317 18.46 -9.14 -13.43
N VAL A 318 19.46 -9.89 -12.96
CA VAL A 318 20.25 -10.79 -13.81
C VAL A 318 19.42 -12.02 -14.18
N TYR A 319 18.66 -12.53 -13.22
CA TYR A 319 17.79 -13.68 -13.41
C TYR A 319 16.75 -13.45 -14.50
N VAL A 320 16.05 -12.31 -14.48
CA VAL A 320 15.08 -11.93 -15.51
C VAL A 320 15.71 -11.92 -16.90
N LYS A 321 16.88 -11.29 -17.04
CA LYS A 321 17.58 -11.17 -18.33
C LYS A 321 18.06 -12.51 -18.87
N ARG A 322 18.39 -13.45 -17.99
CA ARG A 322 18.98 -14.75 -18.36
C ARG A 322 17.95 -15.85 -18.54
N TRP A 323 16.89 -15.83 -17.73
CA TRP A 323 15.95 -16.94 -17.62
C TRP A 323 14.52 -16.56 -18.01
N GLY A 324 14.17 -15.27 -18.05
CA GLY A 324 12.82 -14.83 -18.38
C GLY A 324 12.37 -15.27 -19.77
N THR A 325 11.06 -15.41 -20.01
CA THR A 325 10.51 -15.77 -21.33
C THR A 325 11.00 -14.87 -22.48
N LYS A 326 11.31 -13.60 -22.19
CA LYS A 326 11.82 -12.62 -23.15
C LYS A 326 13.31 -12.77 -23.50
N SER A 327 14.05 -13.64 -22.81
CA SER A 327 15.50 -13.78 -22.98
C SER A 327 15.91 -14.74 -24.10
N GLY A 328 14.95 -15.36 -24.80
CA GLY A 328 15.21 -16.23 -25.95
C GLY A 328 15.64 -17.66 -25.60
N ILE A 329 15.74 -18.02 -24.32
CA ILE A 329 15.94 -19.39 -23.87
C ILE A 329 14.70 -20.25 -24.12
N LYS A 330 14.92 -21.47 -24.62
CA LYS A 330 13.92 -22.52 -24.71
C LYS A 330 13.43 -22.90 -23.30
N HIS A 331 12.12 -22.84 -23.07
CA HIS A 331 11.51 -23.01 -21.73
C HIS A 331 11.97 -21.95 -20.72
N GLY A 332 11.89 -20.68 -21.12
CA GLY A 332 12.08 -19.53 -20.24
C GLY A 332 11.02 -19.47 -19.13
N VAL A 333 11.38 -18.79 -18.04
CA VAL A 333 10.60 -18.66 -16.82
C VAL A 333 9.62 -17.51 -16.96
N ARG A 334 8.34 -17.82 -16.76
CA ARG A 334 7.26 -16.83 -16.67
C ARG A 334 6.85 -16.55 -15.22
N MET A 335 7.09 -17.48 -14.33
CA MET A 335 6.63 -17.43 -12.95
C MET A 335 7.65 -18.00 -11.98
N VAL A 336 7.77 -17.40 -10.81
CA VAL A 336 8.54 -17.88 -9.67
C VAL A 336 7.60 -18.16 -8.50
N VAL A 337 7.66 -19.40 -8.00
CA VAL A 337 6.93 -19.84 -6.81
C VAL A 337 7.94 -20.03 -5.68
N ASP A 338 7.96 -19.11 -4.73
CA ASP A 338 8.85 -19.13 -3.58
C ASP A 338 8.21 -19.88 -2.41
N ILE A 339 8.79 -21.04 -2.09
CA ILE A 339 8.30 -21.91 -1.02
C ILE A 339 8.97 -21.68 0.34
N SER A 340 9.92 -20.74 0.44
CA SER A 340 10.67 -20.51 1.68
C SER A 340 9.80 -19.90 2.78
N HIS A 341 10.08 -20.27 4.03
CA HIS A 341 9.31 -19.83 5.20
C HIS A 341 9.44 -18.32 5.48
N GLU A 342 10.69 -17.83 5.49
CA GLU A 342 11.02 -16.44 5.83
C GLU A 342 10.74 -15.51 4.64
N SER A 343 10.74 -14.20 4.89
CA SER A 343 10.68 -13.21 3.81
C SER A 343 11.89 -13.37 2.88
N PRO A 344 11.73 -13.15 1.56
CA PRO A 344 12.81 -13.31 0.61
C PRO A 344 13.97 -12.35 0.92
N VAL A 345 15.20 -12.79 0.63
CA VAL A 345 16.43 -11.97 0.73
C VAL A 345 16.73 -11.21 -0.56
N TYR A 346 15.68 -10.94 -1.33
CA TYR A 346 15.66 -10.20 -2.58
C TYR A 346 14.32 -9.50 -2.70
N ASP A 347 14.25 -8.45 -3.50
CA ASP A 347 13.01 -7.75 -3.82
C ASP A 347 12.29 -8.47 -4.97
N PRO A 348 11.12 -9.10 -4.73
CA PRO A 348 10.38 -9.79 -5.78
C PRO A 348 9.93 -8.85 -6.90
N LYS A 349 9.80 -7.55 -6.62
CA LYS A 349 9.38 -6.56 -7.61
C LYS A 349 10.33 -6.51 -8.81
N GLY A 350 11.62 -6.78 -8.60
CA GLY A 350 12.59 -6.88 -9.70
C GLY A 350 12.28 -8.01 -10.69
N LEU A 351 11.61 -9.08 -10.25
CA LEU A 351 11.10 -10.13 -11.13
C LEU A 351 9.86 -9.66 -11.90
N GLU A 352 8.91 -9.04 -11.20
CA GLU A 352 7.64 -8.58 -11.75
C GLU A 352 7.82 -7.51 -12.83
N GLU A 353 8.69 -6.52 -12.58
CA GLU A 353 9.09 -5.49 -13.56
C GLU A 353 9.78 -6.14 -14.78
N GLY A 354 10.42 -7.28 -14.58
CA GLY A 354 10.99 -8.13 -15.63
C GLY A 354 9.97 -8.95 -16.43
N GLY A 355 8.70 -8.93 -16.06
CA GLY A 355 7.64 -9.75 -16.63
C GLY A 355 7.62 -11.20 -16.13
N ILE A 356 8.18 -11.46 -14.94
CA ILE A 356 8.10 -12.75 -14.26
C ILE A 356 7.15 -12.61 -13.07
N GLU A 357 6.04 -13.36 -13.09
CA GLU A 357 5.05 -13.38 -12.01
C GLU A 357 5.66 -13.99 -10.74
N TYR A 358 5.40 -13.41 -9.56
CA TYR A 358 5.94 -13.90 -8.28
C TYR A 358 4.84 -14.33 -7.32
N HIS A 359 4.98 -15.52 -6.74
CA HIS A 359 4.06 -16.02 -5.72
C HIS A 359 4.81 -16.63 -4.54
N LYS A 360 4.41 -16.25 -3.32
CA LYS A 360 4.99 -16.74 -2.07
C LYS A 360 4.06 -17.77 -1.40
N PHE A 361 4.58 -18.96 -1.16
CA PHE A 361 3.90 -20.06 -0.46
C PHE A 361 4.77 -20.57 0.69
N PRO A 362 4.76 -19.90 1.86
CA PRO A 362 5.68 -20.25 2.94
C PRO A 362 5.43 -21.69 3.41
N THR A 363 6.50 -22.48 3.52
CA THR A 363 6.47 -23.86 4.06
C THR A 363 7.37 -23.98 5.28
N VAL A 364 7.02 -24.85 6.23
CA VAL A 364 7.86 -25.12 7.39
C VAL A 364 8.82 -26.27 7.05
N SER A 365 10.11 -26.05 7.27
CA SER A 365 11.13 -27.07 6.97
C SER A 365 10.86 -28.35 7.76
N LYS A 366 10.95 -29.50 7.07
CA LYS A 366 10.80 -30.86 7.64
C LYS A 366 9.42 -31.22 8.16
N LEU A 367 8.42 -30.36 7.95
CA LEU A 367 7.02 -30.71 8.16
C LEU A 367 6.35 -30.82 6.79
N PRO A 368 5.84 -31.99 6.40
CA PRO A 368 4.95 -32.05 5.26
C PRO A 368 3.72 -31.17 5.56
N PRO A 369 3.18 -30.42 4.59
CA PRO A 369 1.95 -29.67 4.78
C PRO A 369 0.84 -30.58 5.33
N THR A 370 0.02 -30.08 6.26
CA THR A 370 -1.15 -30.84 6.74
C THR A 370 -2.14 -31.09 5.59
N VAL A 371 -3.04 -32.07 5.67
CA VAL A 371 -3.98 -32.37 4.57
C VAL A 371 -4.85 -31.14 4.20
N GLU A 372 -5.21 -30.32 5.18
CA GLU A 372 -5.95 -29.07 4.99
C GLU A 372 -5.08 -28.00 4.29
N GLU A 373 -3.86 -27.78 4.78
CA GLU A 373 -2.89 -26.84 4.19
C GLU A 373 -2.42 -27.31 2.80
N TYR A 374 -2.30 -28.63 2.61
CA TYR A 374 -2.00 -29.27 1.35
C TYR A 374 -3.16 -29.06 0.39
N GLY A 375 -4.42 -29.26 0.82
CA GLY A 375 -5.61 -29.02 0.00
C GLY A 375 -5.70 -27.56 -0.46
N GLU A 376 -5.56 -26.59 0.45
CA GLU A 376 -5.58 -25.18 0.08
C GLU A 376 -4.40 -24.78 -0.83
N LYS A 377 -3.18 -25.19 -0.50
CA LYS A 377 -1.98 -24.87 -1.29
C LYS A 377 -1.94 -25.59 -2.63
N THR A 378 -2.36 -26.85 -2.70
CA THR A 378 -2.44 -27.58 -3.96
C THR A 378 -3.58 -27.09 -4.82
N ASN A 379 -4.76 -26.79 -4.27
CA ASN A 379 -5.83 -26.17 -5.06
C ASN A 379 -5.35 -24.81 -5.59
N THR A 380 -4.76 -23.95 -4.77
CA THR A 380 -4.23 -22.66 -5.24
C THR A 380 -3.11 -22.82 -6.27
N PHE A 381 -2.18 -23.76 -6.07
CA PHE A 381 -1.10 -24.03 -7.03
C PHE A 381 -1.62 -24.63 -8.34
N VAL A 382 -2.58 -25.55 -8.26
CA VAL A 382 -3.28 -26.15 -9.41
C VAL A 382 -4.12 -25.10 -10.12
N ASP A 383 -4.78 -24.19 -9.41
CA ASP A 383 -5.56 -23.09 -9.96
C ASP A 383 -4.64 -22.10 -10.67
N ILE A 384 -3.49 -21.76 -10.08
CA ILE A 384 -2.46 -20.94 -10.73
C ILE A 384 -1.94 -21.64 -11.98
N LEU A 385 -1.60 -22.93 -11.90
CA LEU A 385 -1.18 -23.70 -13.08
C LEU A 385 -2.28 -23.77 -14.15
N ALA A 386 -3.53 -23.98 -13.76
CA ALA A 386 -4.68 -24.02 -14.66
C ALA A 386 -4.89 -22.67 -15.35
N LEU A 387 -4.80 -21.55 -14.61
CA LEU A 387 -4.84 -20.20 -15.15
C LEU A 387 -3.70 -19.94 -16.14
N ILE A 388 -2.49 -20.42 -15.84
CA ILE A 388 -1.35 -20.33 -16.76
C ILE A 388 -1.60 -21.13 -18.03
N PHE A 389 -2.06 -22.38 -17.92
CA PHE A 389 -2.36 -23.24 -19.07
C PHE A 389 -3.48 -22.69 -19.95
N ASP A 390 -4.53 -22.13 -19.34
CA ASP A 390 -5.62 -21.46 -20.05
C ASP A 390 -5.11 -20.18 -20.75
N SER A 391 -4.20 -19.41 -20.12
CA SER A 391 -3.57 -18.22 -20.76
C SER A 391 -2.65 -18.56 -21.94
N LEU A 392 -2.17 -19.80 -22.02
CA LEU A 392 -1.31 -20.31 -23.10
C LEU A 392 -2.12 -20.90 -24.28
N GLY A 393 -3.46 -20.79 -24.25
CA GLY A 393 -4.33 -21.28 -25.33
C GLY A 393 -4.48 -22.81 -25.40
N GLY A 394 -4.05 -23.52 -24.35
CA GLY A 394 -4.19 -24.97 -24.24
C GLY A 394 -5.53 -25.33 -23.63
N GLY A 395 -6.54 -25.65 -24.46
CA GLY A 395 -7.85 -26.07 -23.98
C GLY A 395 -7.77 -27.14 -22.88
N ARG A 396 -8.61 -26.99 -21.84
CA ARG A 396 -8.72 -27.85 -20.66
C ARG A 396 -8.41 -29.32 -20.96
N ARG A 397 -7.20 -29.77 -20.62
CA ARG A 397 -7.00 -31.18 -20.29
C ARG A 397 -7.33 -31.34 -18.82
N THR A 398 -8.48 -31.93 -18.56
CA THR A 398 -8.86 -32.38 -17.23
C THR A 398 -7.81 -33.37 -16.74
N TRP A 399 -6.98 -32.95 -15.78
CA TRP A 399 -6.19 -33.89 -14.99
C TRP A 399 -7.15 -34.55 -14.01
N GLY A 400 -7.82 -35.60 -14.48
CA GLY A 400 -8.57 -36.49 -13.61
C GLY A 400 -7.56 -37.19 -12.70
N LEU A 401 -7.52 -36.80 -11.43
CA LEU A 401 -7.04 -37.68 -10.37
C LEU A 401 -8.04 -38.85 -10.28
N SER A 402 -7.91 -39.84 -11.15
CA SER A 402 -8.55 -41.13 -10.94
C SER A 402 -7.82 -41.80 -9.78
N GLY A 403 -8.41 -41.69 -8.59
CA GLY A 403 -8.12 -42.60 -7.51
C GLY A 403 -8.44 -44.02 -7.97
N SER A 404 -7.42 -44.84 -8.21
CA SER A 404 -7.58 -46.28 -8.35
C SER A 404 -6.23 -46.99 -8.29
N GLY A 405 -5.94 -47.56 -7.11
CA GLY A 405 -5.18 -48.79 -6.87
C GLY A 405 -3.68 -48.78 -7.24
N LEU A 406 -2.80 -49.55 -6.59
CA LEU A 406 -2.95 -50.60 -5.58
C LEU A 406 -1.51 -51.05 -5.19
N VAL A 407 -1.40 -51.56 -3.96
CA VAL A 407 -0.27 -52.30 -3.33
C VAL A 407 0.86 -51.48 -2.72
#